data_AF-R9KDM7-F1
#
_entry.id   AF-R9KDM7-F1
#
_cell.length_a   1.000
_cell.length_b   1.000
_cell.length_c   1.000
_cell.angle_alpha   90.00
_cell.angle_beta   90.00
_cell.angle_gamma   90.00
#
_symmetry.space_group_name_H-M   'P 1'
#
loop_
_entity.id
_entity.type
_entity.pdbx_description
1 polymer ?
#
loop_
_entity_poly.entity_id
_entity_poly.type
_entity_poly.pdbx_seq_one_letter_code
_entity_poly.pdbx_strand_id
1 'polypeptide(L)'
;MRYYGEKAIDVILPRHEQGLVHVADGYARSTGKVGVCLVTSGPGDTNLVTGIATANYDSVPLVCFTGQVPTSLIGNDAFQEADIVGITRSISKYTVTVRKREDLAETIRKAFYIAKTGKPGVVVVDLPKDV
;
A
#
# COMPACT_ATOMS: atom_id res chain seq x y z
N MET A 1 8.21 -6.83 15.98
CA MET A 1 8.86 -5.59 16.48
C MET A 1 7.73 -4.60 16.78
N ARG A 2 7.76 -3.87 17.90
CA ARG A 2 6.71 -2.87 18.19
C ARG A 2 7.07 -1.55 17.49
N TYR A 3 6.15 -0.98 16.73
CA TYR A 3 6.36 0.26 15.99
C TYR A 3 6.42 1.46 16.94
N TYR A 4 7.60 2.05 17.15
CA TYR A 4 7.78 3.23 18.04
C TYR A 4 7.15 3.10 19.45
N GLY A 5 7.11 1.88 20.01
CA GLY A 5 6.49 1.62 21.31
C GLY A 5 4.96 1.52 21.30
N GLU A 6 4.32 1.69 20.13
CA GLU A 6 2.90 1.44 19.95
C GLU A 6 2.59 -0.03 20.20
N LYS A 7 1.64 -0.30 21.09
CA LYS A 7 1.30 -1.67 21.52
C LYS A 7 0.22 -2.30 20.67
N ALA A 8 -0.55 -1.49 19.94
CA ALA A 8 -1.66 -1.97 19.12
C ALA A 8 -1.22 -2.50 17.74
N ILE A 9 0.02 -2.23 17.30
CA ILE A 9 0.50 -2.58 15.96
C ILE A 9 1.78 -3.41 16.06
N ASP A 10 1.66 -4.69 15.68
CA ASP A 10 2.80 -5.57 15.50
C ASP A 10 3.38 -5.42 14.09
N VAL A 11 4.64 -5.02 14.02
CA VAL A 11 5.38 -4.93 12.75
C VAL A 11 6.18 -6.20 12.53
N ILE A 12 5.90 -6.83 11.40
CA ILE A 12 6.66 -7.95 10.86
C ILE A 12 7.57 -7.39 9.78
N LEU A 13 8.89 -7.58 9.94
CA LEU A 13 9.89 -7.11 9.00
C LEU A 13 10.36 -8.29 8.11
N PRO A 14 9.85 -8.40 6.89
CA PRO A 14 10.33 -9.38 5.93
C PRO A 14 11.70 -8.95 5.36
N ARG A 15 12.33 -9.84 4.61
CA ARG A 15 13.64 -9.59 3.98
C ARG A 15 13.53 -9.06 2.55
N HIS A 16 12.33 -9.01 2.00
CA HIS A 16 12.02 -8.47 0.68
C HIS A 16 10.56 -8.02 0.64
N GLU A 17 10.24 -6.94 -0.07
CA GLU A 17 8.89 -6.37 -0.15
C GLU A 17 7.92 -7.29 -0.89
N GLN A 18 8.39 -8.07 -1.87
CA GLN A 18 7.55 -9.13 -2.45
C GLN A 18 7.13 -10.17 -1.39
N GLY A 19 8.03 -10.52 -0.47
CA GLY A 19 7.70 -11.38 0.67
C GLY A 19 6.70 -10.70 1.62
N LEU A 20 6.83 -9.38 1.83
CA LEU A 20 5.90 -8.58 2.63
C LEU A 20 4.46 -8.70 2.14
N VAL A 21 4.23 -8.45 0.84
CA VAL A 21 2.87 -8.48 0.28
C VAL A 21 2.27 -9.87 0.26
N HIS A 22 3.07 -10.92 0.02
CA HIS A 22 2.55 -12.29 0.10
C HIS A 22 2.26 -12.74 1.54
N VAL A 23 3.00 -12.24 2.54
CA VAL A 23 2.65 -12.44 3.95
C VAL A 23 1.33 -11.73 4.30
N ALA A 24 1.14 -10.49 3.83
CA ALA A 24 -0.13 -9.77 4.04
C ALA A 24 -1.31 -10.46 3.34
N ASP A 25 -1.10 -10.98 2.12
CA ASP A 25 -2.06 -11.81 1.39
C ASP A 25 -2.45 -13.06 2.19
N GLY A 26 -1.47 -13.85 2.63
CA GLY A 26 -1.70 -15.02 3.47
C GLY A 26 -2.41 -14.70 4.79
N TYR A 27 -2.07 -13.57 5.43
CA TYR A 27 -2.76 -13.09 6.62
C TYR A 27 -4.23 -12.77 6.33
N ALA A 28 -4.52 -12.05 5.25
CA ALA A 28 -5.88 -11.68 4.88
C ALA A 28 -6.74 -12.94 4.60
N ARG A 29 -6.21 -13.90 3.86
CA ARG A 29 -6.90 -15.17 3.55
C ARG A 29 -7.16 -16.02 4.79
N SER A 30 -6.19 -16.13 5.70
CA SER A 30 -6.30 -17.01 6.87
C SER A 30 -7.15 -16.41 8.00
N THR A 31 -7.34 -15.09 8.03
CA THR A 31 -8.04 -14.41 9.13
C THR A 31 -9.37 -13.77 8.72
N GLY A 32 -9.62 -13.58 7.43
CA GLY A 32 -10.74 -12.77 6.93
C GLY A 32 -10.63 -11.27 7.24
N LYS A 33 -9.49 -10.82 7.77
CA LYS A 33 -9.19 -9.40 8.01
C LYS A 33 -8.51 -8.78 6.79
N VAL A 34 -8.42 -7.46 6.75
CA VAL A 34 -7.66 -6.75 5.71
C VAL A 34 -6.16 -6.90 6.00
N GLY A 35 -5.40 -7.38 5.03
CA GLY A 35 -3.93 -7.39 5.12
C GLY A 35 -3.36 -6.01 4.84
N VAL A 36 -2.28 -5.64 5.53
CA VAL A 36 -1.68 -4.31 5.44
C VAL A 36 -0.21 -4.42 5.08
N CYS A 37 0.22 -3.63 4.11
CA CYS A 37 1.61 -3.50 3.68
C CYS A 37 2.08 -2.05 3.86
N LEU A 38 3.35 -1.84 4.20
CA LEU A 38 3.99 -0.52 4.24
C LEU A 38 5.40 -0.64 3.66
N VAL A 39 5.70 0.12 2.60
CA VAL A 39 7.01 0.15 1.93
C VAL A 39 7.44 1.56 1.59
N THR A 40 8.72 1.72 1.27
CA THR A 40 9.29 2.97 0.76
C THR A 40 8.94 3.20 -0.72
N SER A 41 9.33 4.35 -1.27
CA SER A 41 9.10 4.71 -2.68
C SER A 41 10.03 3.95 -3.63
N GLY A 42 9.75 4.02 -4.93
CA GLY A 42 10.64 3.59 -6.00
C GLY A 42 10.89 2.08 -5.97
N PRO A 43 12.09 1.59 -5.58
CA PRO A 43 12.32 0.15 -5.52
C PRO A 43 11.41 -0.58 -4.51
N GLY A 44 11.02 0.08 -3.41
CA GLY A 44 10.18 -0.55 -2.39
C GLY A 44 8.76 -0.82 -2.89
N ASP A 45 8.16 0.16 -3.56
CA ASP A 45 6.80 0.06 -4.09
C ASP A 45 6.70 -0.85 -5.33
N THR A 46 7.68 -0.78 -6.24
CA THR A 46 7.73 -1.62 -7.44
C THR A 46 7.90 -3.10 -7.11
N ASN A 47 8.57 -3.44 -6.00
CA ASN A 47 8.65 -4.81 -5.50
C ASN A 47 7.30 -5.38 -5.02
N LEU A 48 6.26 -4.55 -4.84
CA LEU A 48 4.92 -5.02 -4.47
C LEU A 48 4.09 -5.49 -5.66
N VAL A 49 4.44 -5.10 -6.89
CA VAL A 49 3.61 -5.24 -8.10
C VAL A 49 3.08 -6.66 -8.28
N THR A 50 3.94 -7.67 -8.14
CA THR A 50 3.54 -9.08 -8.30
C THR A 50 2.50 -9.49 -7.26
N GLY A 51 2.72 -9.15 -5.98
CA GLY A 51 1.78 -9.53 -4.92
C GLY A 51 0.46 -8.74 -4.97
N ILE A 52 0.51 -7.47 -5.40
CA ILE A 52 -0.70 -6.69 -5.66
C ILE A 52 -1.55 -7.37 -6.73
N ALA A 53 -0.95 -7.74 -7.86
CA ALA A 53 -1.66 -8.43 -8.93
C ALA A 53 -2.26 -9.76 -8.45
N THR A 54 -1.47 -10.59 -7.75
CA THR A 54 -1.95 -11.87 -7.19
C THR A 54 -3.16 -11.67 -6.28
N ALA A 55 -3.05 -10.81 -5.27
CA ALA A 55 -4.10 -10.59 -4.30
C ALA A 55 -5.36 -9.98 -4.93
N ASN A 56 -5.20 -9.05 -5.88
CA ASN A 56 -6.34 -8.38 -6.50
C ASN A 56 -7.14 -9.31 -7.41
N TYR A 57 -6.46 -10.16 -8.20
CA TYR A 57 -7.13 -11.13 -9.05
C TYR A 57 -7.82 -12.24 -8.25
N ASP A 58 -7.28 -12.59 -7.09
CA ASP A 58 -7.89 -13.53 -6.15
C ASP A 58 -8.92 -12.88 -5.22
N SER A 59 -9.21 -11.59 -5.39
CA SER A 59 -10.19 -10.84 -4.58
C SER A 59 -9.87 -10.82 -3.08
N VAL A 60 -8.59 -10.67 -2.75
CA VAL A 60 -8.11 -10.60 -1.36
C VAL A 60 -8.09 -9.13 -0.89
N PRO A 61 -8.66 -8.82 0.28
CA PRO A 61 -8.67 -7.45 0.79
C PRO A 61 -7.29 -7.06 1.34
N LEU A 62 -6.58 -6.19 0.62
CA LEU A 62 -5.32 -5.60 1.06
C LEU A 62 -5.34 -4.08 0.97
N VAL A 63 -4.61 -3.44 1.88
CA VAL A 63 -4.24 -2.02 1.79
C VAL A 63 -2.72 -1.91 1.80
N CYS A 64 -2.14 -1.40 0.73
CA CYS A 64 -0.71 -1.18 0.56
C CYS A 64 -0.41 0.31 0.68
N PHE A 65 0.35 0.70 1.70
CA PHE A 65 0.88 2.04 1.85
C PHE A 65 2.27 2.11 1.24
N THR A 66 2.49 3.08 0.35
CA THR A 66 3.78 3.34 -0.29
C THR A 66 4.24 4.74 0.08
N GLY A 67 5.54 4.90 0.35
CA GLY A 67 6.12 6.23 0.42
C GLY A 67 6.25 6.83 -0.98
N GLN A 68 6.33 8.15 -1.06
CA GLN A 68 6.57 8.89 -2.29
C GLN A 68 7.51 10.08 -2.03
N VAL A 69 8.15 10.57 -3.08
CA VAL A 69 8.90 11.83 -3.05
C VAL A 69 7.99 12.99 -2.63
N PRO A 70 8.55 14.10 -2.10
CA PRO A 70 7.76 15.30 -1.80
C PRO A 70 6.90 15.74 -2.99
N THR A 71 5.70 16.27 -2.73
CA THR A 71 4.73 16.61 -3.78
C THR A 71 5.29 17.50 -4.88
N SER A 72 6.20 18.42 -4.56
CA SER A 72 6.88 19.32 -5.49
C SER A 72 7.88 18.63 -6.43
N LEU A 73 8.30 17.41 -6.12
CA LEU A 73 9.27 16.62 -6.88
C LEU A 73 8.60 15.55 -7.75
N ILE A 74 7.29 15.30 -7.58
CA ILE A 74 6.56 14.34 -8.42
C ILE A 74 6.53 14.84 -9.87
N GLY A 75 6.96 14.00 -10.80
CA GLY A 75 7.07 14.22 -12.24
C GLY A 75 8.45 14.72 -12.68
N ASN A 76 9.44 14.80 -11.79
CA ASN A 76 10.75 15.40 -12.06
C ASN A 76 11.90 14.38 -12.11
N ASP A 77 11.59 13.08 -12.19
CA ASP A 77 12.56 11.98 -12.14
C ASP A 77 13.47 12.07 -10.90
N ALA A 78 12.85 12.38 -9.76
CA ALA A 78 13.56 12.53 -8.50
C ALA A 78 14.12 11.20 -7.98
N PHE A 79 15.05 11.27 -7.02
CA PHE A 79 15.64 10.08 -6.43
C PHE A 79 14.57 9.16 -5.82
N GLN A 80 14.54 7.89 -6.26
CA GLN A 80 13.56 6.88 -5.86
C GLN A 80 12.10 7.28 -6.14
N GLU A 81 11.87 8.10 -7.16
CA GLU A 81 10.54 8.32 -7.72
C GLU A 81 10.13 7.15 -8.63
N ALA A 82 8.90 6.68 -8.46
CA ALA A 82 8.21 5.82 -9.41
C ALA A 82 6.72 6.20 -9.46
N ASP A 83 6.10 6.14 -10.64
CA ASP A 83 4.66 6.31 -10.80
C ASP A 83 3.93 5.03 -10.37
N ILE A 84 3.97 4.73 -9.07
CA ILE A 84 3.32 3.54 -8.51
C ILE A 84 1.81 3.55 -8.81
N VAL A 85 1.18 4.73 -8.83
CA VAL A 85 -0.24 4.88 -9.17
C VAL A 85 -0.54 4.45 -10.59
N GLY A 86 0.29 4.85 -11.56
CA GLY A 86 0.20 4.39 -12.93
C GLY A 86 0.46 2.89 -13.05
N ILE A 87 1.54 2.40 -12.43
CA ILE A 87 1.97 0.99 -12.48
C ILE A 87 0.88 0.06 -11.93
N THR A 88 0.23 0.40 -10.81
CA THR A 88 -0.73 -0.49 -10.15
C THR A 88 -2.17 -0.28 -10.59
N ARG A 89 -2.47 0.73 -11.43
CA ARG A 89 -3.86 1.10 -11.80
C ARG A 89 -4.67 -0.05 -12.39
N SER A 90 -4.05 -0.90 -13.22
CA SER A 90 -4.72 -2.02 -13.90
C SER A 90 -4.73 -3.32 -13.09
N ILE A 91 -3.96 -3.38 -12.01
CA ILE A 91 -3.76 -4.58 -11.18
C ILE A 91 -4.23 -4.40 -9.74
N SER A 92 -4.90 -3.28 -9.43
CA SER A 92 -5.48 -2.97 -8.12
C SER A 92 -6.95 -2.60 -8.28
N LYS A 93 -7.70 -2.66 -7.18
CA LYS A 93 -9.10 -2.22 -7.13
C LYS A 93 -9.20 -0.70 -7.08
N TYR A 94 -8.28 -0.05 -6.38
CA TYR A 94 -8.20 1.40 -6.29
C TYR A 94 -6.76 1.79 -5.97
N THR A 95 -6.28 2.88 -6.57
CA THR A 95 -4.99 3.45 -6.24
C THR A 95 -5.10 4.98 -6.20
N VAL A 96 -4.45 5.61 -5.22
CA VAL A 96 -4.49 7.06 -5.04
C VAL A 96 -3.19 7.60 -4.42
N THR A 97 -2.76 8.78 -4.85
CA THR A 97 -1.74 9.58 -4.15
C THR A 97 -2.42 10.61 -3.26
N VAL A 98 -2.05 10.67 -1.98
CA VAL A 98 -2.52 11.71 -1.06
C VAL A 98 -1.79 13.01 -1.39
N ARG A 99 -2.53 14.05 -1.81
CA ARG A 99 -1.95 15.33 -2.23
C ARG A 99 -1.94 16.40 -1.14
N LYS A 100 -2.76 16.22 -0.10
CA LYS A 100 -2.93 17.18 1.01
C LYS A 100 -3.04 16.43 2.32
N ARG A 101 -2.44 17.00 3.37
CA ARG A 101 -2.41 16.39 4.71
C ARG A 101 -3.80 16.22 5.32
N GLU A 102 -4.71 17.14 5.02
CA GLU A 102 -6.09 17.12 5.51
C GLU A 102 -6.88 15.91 4.98
N ASP A 103 -6.51 15.42 3.79
CA ASP A 103 -7.18 14.30 3.12
C ASP A 103 -6.70 12.93 3.64
N LEU A 104 -5.61 12.88 4.41
CA LEU A 104 -4.94 11.64 4.80
C LEU A 104 -5.87 10.72 5.59
N ALA A 105 -6.51 11.23 6.64
CA ALA A 105 -7.34 10.42 7.52
C ALA A 105 -8.57 9.87 6.78
N GLU A 106 -9.18 10.67 5.90
CA GLU A 106 -10.30 10.23 5.08
C GLU A 106 -9.88 9.21 4.03
N THR A 107 -8.73 9.41 3.40
CA THR A 107 -8.17 8.50 2.39
C THR A 107 -7.89 7.12 2.99
N ILE A 108 -7.30 7.05 4.18
CA ILE A 108 -7.08 5.79 4.90
C ILE A 108 -8.42 5.09 5.17
N ARG A 109 -9.42 5.79 5.71
CA ARG A 109 -10.76 5.19 5.96
C ARG A 109 -11.39 4.65 4.68
N LYS A 110 -11.32 5.42 3.58
CA LYS A 110 -11.80 5.00 2.26
C LYS A 110 -11.05 3.78 1.75
N ALA A 111 -9.74 3.71 1.93
CA ALA A 111 -8.93 2.59 1.47
C ALA A 111 -9.38 1.26 2.10
N PHE A 112 -9.56 1.23 3.42
CA PHE A 112 -10.08 0.03 4.10
C PHE A 112 -11.52 -0.31 3.70
N TYR A 113 -12.37 0.69 3.53
CA TYR A 113 -13.74 0.48 3.06
C TYR A 113 -13.76 -0.13 1.64
N ILE A 114 -13.00 0.44 0.70
CA ILE A 114 -12.93 -0.03 -0.69
C ILE A 114 -12.30 -1.43 -0.75
N ALA A 115 -11.21 -1.69 0.00
CA ALA A 115 -10.56 -2.99 0.00
C ALA A 115 -11.52 -4.12 0.41
N LYS A 116 -12.45 -3.86 1.35
CA LYS A 116 -13.33 -4.88 1.94
C LYS A 116 -14.72 -4.99 1.29
N THR A 117 -15.28 -3.91 0.76
CA THR A 117 -16.69 -3.89 0.33
C THR A 117 -16.93 -4.44 -1.08
N GLY A 118 -18.09 -5.06 -1.31
CA GLY A 118 -18.39 -5.70 -2.59
C GLY A 118 -17.46 -6.89 -2.86
N LYS A 119 -16.93 -6.99 -4.09
CA LYS A 119 -15.82 -7.90 -4.40
C LYS A 119 -14.54 -7.34 -3.75
N PRO A 120 -13.93 -7.99 -2.75
CA PRO A 120 -12.73 -7.44 -2.12
C PRO A 120 -11.57 -7.35 -3.09
N GLY A 121 -10.56 -6.56 -2.75
CA GLY A 121 -9.39 -6.38 -3.61
C GLY A 121 -8.34 -5.47 -2.98
N VAL A 122 -7.33 -5.14 -3.76
CA VAL A 122 -6.16 -4.41 -3.29
C VAL A 122 -6.36 -2.92 -3.47
N VAL A 123 -6.09 -2.14 -2.42
CA VAL A 123 -6.02 -0.68 -2.48
C VAL A 123 -4.59 -0.22 -2.24
N VAL A 124 -4.06 0.63 -3.10
CA VAL A 124 -2.74 1.27 -2.93
C VAL A 124 -2.94 2.73 -2.54
N VAL A 125 -2.29 3.15 -1.46
CA VAL A 125 -2.31 4.53 -0.96
C VAL A 125 -0.88 5.05 -0.96
N ASP A 126 -0.60 5.97 -1.87
CA ASP A 126 0.71 6.56 -2.09
C ASP A 126 0.86 7.85 -1.29
N LEU A 127 1.92 7.94 -0.48
CA LEU A 127 2.09 8.92 0.60
C LEU A 127 3.35 9.77 0.38
N PRO A 128 3.23 10.97 -0.21
CA PRO A 128 4.33 11.92 -0.31
C PRO A 128 4.92 12.28 1.04
N LYS A 129 6.25 12.40 1.10
CA LYS A 129 7.00 12.65 2.35
C LYS A 129 6.59 13.94 3.09
N ASP A 130 6.08 14.94 2.38
CA ASP A 130 5.67 16.26 2.88
C ASP A 130 4.19 16.34 3.30
N VAL A 131 3.46 15.23 3.21
CA VAL A 131 2.04 15.09 3.61
C VAL A 131 1.94 14.40 4.97
#